data_AF-A0A946WRC4-F1
#
_entry.id   AF-A0A946WRC4-F1
#
_cell.length_a   1.000
_cell.length_b   1.000
_cell.length_c   1.000
_cell.angle_alpha   90.00
_cell.angle_beta   90.00
_cell.angle_gamma   90.00
#
_symmetry.space_group_name_H-M   'P 1'
#
loop_
_entity.id
_entity.type
_entity.pdbx_description
1 polymer ?
#
loop_
_entity_poly.entity_id
_entity_poly.type
_entity_poly.pdbx_seq_one_letter_code
_entity_poly.pdbx_strand_id
1 'polypeptide(L)'
;MLIKQAIQNIRKIKYKNEQSPALETTARKFISQIPEAFAESVSSMNHDESAGTFNIAVASAEELQKLRVTKAEIPLDNFIFFNIRKDGSGFLIVSKPYFLFSFASHIFDNLLDTDIEDFASGKFITPAFDWQRVSYDYFLTQEGRIQRNFDRESYVRELARLGFTHLEVNGLGFPMGIETGPKGEIYPMFYTYCPALDQFVYSELNKGLYPNYYLSANMKYLKENVRLAKEYGLVPGILSFEPRSVPEKFFDKYPMLRGGRIDHPFRSFIPRYTMTITHPKVRAHYAEMMQKLMHEVPELEFFNVWTNDSGAGFEHT
;
A
#
# COMPACT_ATOMS: atom_id res chain seq x y z
N MET A 1 22.08 2.06 31.14
CA MET A 1 22.56 0.98 30.21
C MET A 1 21.96 1.34 28.86
N LEU A 2 22.70 1.25 27.76
CA LEU A 2 22.16 1.70 26.47
C LEU A 2 21.25 0.65 25.85
N ILE A 3 20.25 1.08 25.06
CA ILE A 3 19.34 0.18 24.33
C ILE A 3 20.13 -0.83 23.49
N LYS A 4 21.23 -0.42 22.83
CA LYS A 4 22.08 -1.34 22.06
C LYS A 4 22.58 -2.53 22.88
N GLN A 5 22.88 -2.34 24.16
CA GLN A 5 23.38 -3.41 25.03
C GLN A 5 22.26 -4.39 25.38
N ALA A 6 21.06 -3.89 25.64
CA ALA A 6 19.90 -4.71 25.94
C ALA A 6 19.40 -5.50 24.72
N ILE A 7 19.41 -4.90 23.54
CA ILE A 7 19.05 -5.56 22.29
C ILE A 7 19.96 -6.77 22.02
N GLN A 8 21.26 -6.65 22.31
CA GLN A 8 22.20 -7.77 22.18
C GLN A 8 21.96 -8.91 23.17
N ASN A 9 21.09 -8.73 24.17
CA ASN A 9 20.65 -9.79 25.09
C ASN A 9 19.39 -10.51 24.61
N ILE A 10 18.74 -10.04 23.53
CA ILE A 10 17.64 -10.75 22.90
C ILE A 10 18.16 -12.08 22.35
N ARG A 11 17.46 -13.17 22.65
CA ARG A 11 17.74 -14.53 22.16
C ARG A 11 16.57 -15.10 21.38
N LYS A 12 15.36 -14.63 21.66
CA LYS A 12 14.13 -15.11 21.05
C LYS A 12 13.21 -13.95 20.69
N ILE A 13 12.69 -13.95 19.47
CA ILE A 13 11.69 -12.99 19.00
C ILE A 13 10.38 -13.73 18.76
N LYS A 14 9.35 -13.42 19.53
CA LYS A 14 8.00 -13.98 19.38
C LYS A 14 7.10 -13.05 18.60
N TYR A 15 6.33 -13.59 17.65
CA TYR A 15 5.31 -12.84 16.93
C TYR A 15 4.17 -13.73 16.47
N LYS A 16 3.00 -13.15 16.17
CA LYS A 16 1.83 -13.89 15.68
C LYS A 16 1.65 -13.69 14.17
N ASN A 17 2.15 -14.62 13.36
CA ASN A 17 2.21 -14.45 11.90
C ASN A 17 0.85 -14.21 11.21
N GLU A 18 -0.23 -14.81 11.73
CA GLU A 18 -1.58 -14.71 11.14
C GLU A 18 -2.15 -13.29 11.09
N GLN A 19 -1.61 -12.34 11.85
CA GLN A 19 -2.12 -10.97 11.90
C GLN A 19 -1.65 -10.11 10.73
N SER A 20 -0.39 -10.28 10.31
CA SER A 20 0.22 -9.50 9.23
C SER A 20 1.58 -10.07 8.82
N PRO A 21 1.89 -10.17 7.51
CA PRO A 21 3.23 -10.51 7.03
C PRO A 21 4.33 -9.57 7.57
N ALA A 22 3.98 -8.32 7.86
CA ALA A 22 4.91 -7.32 8.41
C ALA A 22 5.56 -7.73 9.73
N LEU A 23 4.92 -8.61 10.51
CA LEU A 23 5.49 -9.13 11.76
C LEU A 23 6.71 -10.00 11.48
N GLU A 24 6.63 -10.89 10.49
CA GLU A 24 7.77 -11.72 10.09
C GLU A 24 8.89 -10.85 9.52
N THR A 25 8.56 -9.91 8.63
CA THR A 25 9.54 -8.97 8.05
C THR A 25 10.25 -8.16 9.13
N THR A 26 9.50 -7.70 10.14
CA THR A 26 10.06 -6.96 11.28
C THR A 26 10.95 -7.86 12.13
N ALA A 27 10.53 -9.09 12.44
CA ALA A 27 11.34 -10.06 13.17
C ALA A 27 12.66 -10.38 12.43
N ARG A 28 12.61 -10.56 11.10
CA ARG A 28 13.80 -10.74 10.26
C ARG A 28 14.74 -9.54 10.33
N LYS A 29 14.22 -8.30 10.39
CA LYS A 29 15.05 -7.12 10.60
C LYS A 29 15.79 -7.17 11.93
N PHE A 30 15.12 -7.53 13.04
CA PHE A 30 15.80 -7.73 14.32
C PHE A 30 16.88 -8.81 14.25
N ILE A 31 16.59 -9.97 13.64
CA ILE A 31 17.56 -11.07 13.50
C ILE A 31 18.78 -10.64 12.69
N SER A 32 18.60 -9.82 11.64
CA SER A 32 19.72 -9.29 10.86
C SER A 32 20.70 -8.45 11.68
N GLN A 33 20.24 -7.88 12.79
CA GLN A 33 21.03 -7.06 13.72
C GLN A 33 21.52 -7.85 14.94
N ILE A 34 20.95 -9.04 15.18
CA ILE A 34 21.18 -9.88 16.37
C ILE A 34 21.30 -11.34 15.92
N PRO A 35 22.45 -11.75 15.33
CA PRO A 35 22.58 -13.06 14.71
C PRO A 35 22.39 -14.25 15.68
N GLU A 36 22.57 -14.03 16.99
CA GLU A 36 22.35 -15.05 18.03
C GLU A 36 20.86 -15.27 18.35
N ALA A 37 19.97 -14.40 17.88
CA ALA A 37 18.54 -14.51 18.13
C ALA A 37 17.84 -15.31 17.02
N PHE A 38 16.74 -15.97 17.38
CA PHE A 38 15.84 -16.63 16.42
C PHE A 38 14.40 -16.12 16.52
N ALA A 39 13.65 -16.26 15.43
CA ALA A 39 12.24 -15.93 15.32
C ALA A 39 11.37 -17.16 15.60
N GLU A 40 10.30 -16.98 16.37
CA GLU A 40 9.28 -17.99 16.62
C GLU A 40 7.89 -17.41 16.37
N SER A 41 7.21 -17.94 15.35
CA SER A 41 5.80 -17.66 15.13
C SER A 41 4.96 -18.46 16.13
N VAL A 42 4.10 -17.77 16.88
CA VAL A 42 3.19 -18.37 17.87
C VAL A 42 1.73 -18.23 17.42
N SER A 43 0.87 -19.15 17.87
CA SER A 43 -0.57 -19.13 17.58
C SER A 43 -1.34 -18.11 18.42
N SER A 44 -0.87 -17.83 19.64
CA SER A 44 -1.40 -16.79 20.51
C SER A 44 -0.27 -15.99 21.15
N MET A 45 -0.48 -14.67 21.25
CA MET A 45 0.43 -13.79 21.96
C MET A 45 0.04 -13.78 23.44
N ASN A 46 0.90 -14.35 24.28
CA ASN A 46 0.78 -14.28 25.74
C ASN A 46 1.76 -13.23 26.28
N HIS A 47 1.47 -12.70 27.46
CA HIS A 47 2.42 -11.90 28.21
C HIS A 47 3.61 -12.79 28.61
N ASP A 48 4.75 -12.63 27.94
CA ASP A 48 5.98 -13.37 28.21
C ASP A 48 7.14 -12.40 28.41
N GLU A 49 7.59 -12.30 29.65
CA GLU A 49 8.73 -11.48 30.07
C GLU A 49 9.94 -12.34 30.44
N SER A 50 10.02 -13.56 29.91
CA SER A 50 11.20 -14.40 30.10
C SER A 50 12.44 -13.67 29.58
N ALA A 51 13.53 -13.74 30.34
CA ALA A 51 14.80 -13.11 29.98
C ALA A 51 15.21 -13.49 28.54
N GLY A 52 15.66 -12.49 27.77
CA GLY A 52 16.04 -12.65 26.36
C GLY A 52 14.87 -12.84 25.39
N THR A 53 13.61 -12.75 25.81
CA THR A 53 12.43 -12.88 24.93
C THR A 53 11.83 -11.52 24.59
N PHE A 54 11.91 -11.15 23.32
CA PHE A 54 11.31 -9.94 22.78
C PHE A 54 10.05 -10.27 21.97
N ASN A 55 8.95 -9.57 22.24
CA ASN A 55 7.65 -9.85 21.64
C ASN A 55 7.27 -8.75 20.66
N ILE A 56 6.80 -9.12 19.47
CA ILE A 56 6.34 -8.19 18.44
C ILE A 56 4.88 -8.53 18.08
N ALA A 57 3.98 -7.56 18.17
CA ALA A 57 2.56 -7.80 17.91
C ALA A 57 1.84 -6.60 17.29
N VAL A 58 0.70 -6.88 16.64
CA VAL A 58 -0.32 -5.89 16.32
C VAL A 58 -1.50 -6.13 17.26
N ALA A 59 -1.95 -5.08 17.95
CA ALA A 59 -3.03 -5.18 18.92
C ALA A 59 -3.82 -3.86 19.00
N SER A 60 -5.14 -3.97 19.04
CA SER A 60 -6.02 -2.89 19.47
C SER A 60 -5.75 -2.48 20.93
N ALA A 61 -6.24 -1.31 21.35
CA ALA A 61 -6.11 -0.86 22.73
C ALA A 61 -6.73 -1.85 23.73
N GLU A 62 -7.87 -2.46 23.39
CA GLU A 62 -8.52 -3.49 24.21
C GLU A 62 -7.69 -4.76 24.34
N GLU A 63 -7.07 -5.23 23.25
CA GLU A 63 -6.18 -6.40 23.27
C GLU A 63 -4.92 -6.12 24.09
N LEU A 64 -4.34 -4.92 23.95
CA LEU A 64 -3.19 -4.51 24.75
C LEU A 64 -3.52 -4.45 26.25
N GLN A 65 -4.70 -3.97 26.60
CA GLN A 65 -5.18 -3.96 27.99
C GLN A 65 -5.28 -5.37 28.57
N LYS A 66 -5.73 -6.36 27.77
CA LYS A 66 -5.78 -7.78 28.17
C LYS A 66 -4.40 -8.38 28.38
N LEU A 67 -3.39 -7.95 27.61
CA LEU A 67 -2.00 -8.39 27.77
C LEU A 67 -1.31 -7.84 29.02
N ARG A 68 -1.87 -6.81 29.67
CA ARG A 68 -1.36 -6.21 30.93
C ARG A 68 0.13 -5.83 30.89
N VAL A 69 0.63 -5.45 29.70
CA VAL A 69 2.03 -5.04 29.50
C VAL A 69 2.34 -3.66 30.06
N THR A 70 1.33 -2.87 30.37
CA THR A 70 1.46 -1.53 30.97
C THR A 70 0.28 -1.22 31.87
N LYS A 71 0.52 -0.33 32.84
CA LYS A 71 -0.51 0.29 33.69
C LYS A 71 -0.90 1.70 33.22
N ALA A 72 -0.18 2.25 32.24
CA ALA A 72 -0.46 3.56 31.69
C ALA A 72 -1.76 3.55 30.89
N GLU A 73 -2.38 4.72 30.77
CA GLU A 73 -3.52 4.92 29.87
C GLU A 73 -3.10 4.65 28.43
N ILE A 74 -3.88 3.81 27.74
CA ILE A 74 -3.58 3.36 26.39
C ILE A 74 -4.31 4.29 25.41
N PRO A 75 -3.61 4.91 24.44
CA PRO A 75 -4.29 5.67 23.40
C PRO A 75 -5.27 4.79 22.61
N LEU A 76 -6.44 5.35 22.27
CA LEU A 76 -7.51 4.58 21.64
C LEU A 76 -7.17 4.11 20.23
N ASP A 77 -6.40 4.90 19.47
CA ASP A 77 -5.95 4.56 18.12
C ASP A 77 -4.52 5.07 17.87
N ASN A 78 -3.90 4.58 16.79
CA ASN A 78 -2.62 5.04 16.27
C ASN A 78 -1.53 5.19 17.35
N PHE A 79 -1.13 4.07 17.92
CA PHE A 79 -0.07 4.04 18.92
C PHE A 79 1.01 3.03 18.56
N ILE A 80 2.19 3.31 19.10
CA ILE A 80 3.30 2.39 19.21
C ILE A 80 3.64 2.27 20.69
N PHE A 81 3.61 1.07 21.22
CA PHE A 81 4.09 0.74 22.55
C PHE A 81 5.45 0.04 22.41
N PHE A 82 6.46 0.58 23.07
CA PHE A 82 7.78 -0.02 23.10
C PHE A 82 8.34 -0.05 24.52
N ASN A 83 8.85 -1.20 24.91
CA ASN A 83 9.68 -1.34 26.09
C ASN A 83 10.80 -2.35 25.83
N ILE A 84 11.90 -2.19 26.55
CA ILE A 84 12.99 -3.16 26.56
C ILE A 84 13.68 -3.13 27.91
N ARG A 85 14.04 -4.31 28.43
CA ARG A 85 14.69 -4.50 29.73
C ARG A 85 16.13 -4.94 29.55
N LYS A 86 16.92 -4.84 30.63
CA LYS A 86 18.37 -5.09 30.62
C LYS A 86 18.72 -6.51 30.16
N ASP A 87 17.84 -7.47 30.41
CA ASP A 87 17.97 -8.87 30.01
C ASP A 87 17.51 -9.16 28.58
N GLY A 88 17.16 -8.13 27.80
CA GLY A 88 16.64 -8.27 26.43
C GLY A 88 15.16 -8.63 26.35
N SER A 89 14.46 -8.80 27.48
CA SER A 89 13.01 -9.00 27.45
C SER A 89 12.27 -7.70 27.12
N GLY A 90 11.14 -7.79 26.43
CA GLY A 90 10.35 -6.60 26.09
C GLY A 90 9.28 -6.81 25.03
N PHE A 91 8.71 -5.70 24.57
CA PHE A 91 7.57 -5.64 23.69
C PHE A 91 7.74 -4.50 22.67
N LEU A 92 7.44 -4.80 21.41
CA LEU A 92 7.06 -3.83 20.38
C LEU A 92 5.64 -4.16 19.95
N ILE A 93 4.67 -3.35 20.37
CA ILE A 93 3.26 -3.55 20.05
C ILE A 93 2.72 -2.31 19.38
N VAL A 94 2.07 -2.47 18.24
CA VAL A 94 1.50 -1.36 17.49
C VAL A 94 0.01 -1.55 17.24
N SER A 95 -0.72 -0.45 17.10
CA SER A 95 -2.14 -0.51 16.75
C SER A 95 -2.40 -0.92 15.30
N LYS A 96 -1.43 -0.65 14.40
CA LYS A 96 -1.56 -0.88 12.95
C LYS A 96 -0.27 -1.46 12.36
N PRO A 97 -0.35 -2.42 11.41
CA PRO A 97 0.84 -3.07 10.88
C PRO A 97 1.89 -2.14 10.26
N TYR A 98 1.48 -1.02 9.65
CA TYR A 98 2.40 -0.06 9.00
C TYR A 98 3.34 0.67 9.99
N PHE A 99 3.09 0.59 11.29
CA PHE A 99 4.02 1.12 12.29
C PHE A 99 5.14 0.14 12.69
N LEU A 100 5.02 -1.15 12.36
CA LEU A 100 5.98 -2.16 12.79
C LEU A 100 7.37 -1.91 12.20
N PHE A 101 7.46 -1.92 10.88
CA PHE A 101 8.74 -1.86 10.19
C PHE A 101 9.41 -0.50 10.34
N SER A 102 8.62 0.58 10.29
CA SER A 102 9.08 1.96 10.53
C SER A 102 9.68 2.11 11.92
N PHE A 103 8.94 1.70 12.96
CA PHE A 103 9.43 1.86 14.33
C PHE A 103 10.58 0.92 14.68
N ALA A 104 10.56 -0.32 14.20
CA ALA A 104 11.71 -1.20 14.32
C ALA A 104 12.96 -0.59 13.67
N SER A 105 12.82 0.05 12.51
CA SER A 105 13.91 0.79 11.87
C SER A 105 14.37 1.97 12.72
N HIS A 106 13.43 2.76 13.25
CA HIS A 106 13.74 3.87 14.16
C HIS A 106 14.51 3.44 15.41
N ILE A 107 14.22 2.27 15.98
CA ILE A 107 14.98 1.71 17.11
C ILE A 107 16.47 1.58 16.73
N PHE A 108 16.77 0.96 15.58
CA PHE A 108 18.13 0.73 15.14
C PHE A 108 18.83 1.99 14.60
N ASP A 109 18.08 2.87 13.94
CA ASP A 109 18.64 4.05 13.28
C ASP A 109 18.84 5.22 14.28
N ASN A 110 18.05 5.28 15.36
CA ASN A 110 18.00 6.47 16.22
C ASN A 110 18.00 6.21 17.74
N LEU A 111 17.56 5.05 18.22
CA LEU A 111 17.39 4.83 19.67
C LEU A 111 18.51 4.01 20.33
N LEU A 112 19.45 3.45 19.58
CA LEU A 112 20.48 2.55 20.11
C LEU A 112 21.35 3.14 21.22
N ASP A 113 21.61 4.45 21.18
CA ASP A 113 22.44 5.17 22.16
C ASP A 113 21.62 5.89 23.25
N THR A 114 20.31 5.64 23.31
CA THR A 114 19.45 6.12 24.40
C THR A 114 19.58 5.23 25.64
N ASP A 115 19.43 5.79 26.84
CA ASP A 115 19.41 4.99 28.06
C ASP A 115 18.12 4.15 28.13
N ILE A 116 18.27 2.89 28.53
CA ILE A 116 17.19 1.94 28.66
C ILE A 116 16.14 2.38 29.68
N GLU A 117 16.51 3.14 30.70
CA GLU A 117 15.58 3.56 31.75
C GLU A 117 14.41 4.40 31.18
N ASP A 118 14.61 5.08 30.04
CA ASP A 118 13.56 5.83 29.34
C ASP A 118 12.45 4.93 28.75
N PHE A 119 12.73 3.62 28.60
CA PHE A 119 11.84 2.65 27.98
C PHE A 119 11.58 1.42 28.84
N ALA A 120 12.27 1.22 29.96
CA ALA A 120 12.14 0.02 30.78
C ALA A 120 10.71 -0.19 31.32
N SER A 121 10.01 0.91 31.67
CA SER A 121 8.60 0.91 32.09
C SER A 121 7.60 0.88 30.94
N GLY A 122 8.08 0.91 29.71
CA GLY A 122 7.28 1.05 28.50
C GLY A 122 6.87 2.49 28.22
N LYS A 123 6.85 2.82 26.93
CA LYS A 123 6.50 4.15 26.43
C LYS A 123 5.53 4.03 25.27
N PHE A 124 4.52 4.88 25.28
CA PHE A 124 3.67 5.12 24.12
C PHE A 124 4.28 6.21 23.27
N ILE A 125 4.36 5.95 21.97
CA ILE A 125 4.74 6.90 20.94
C ILE A 125 3.52 7.09 20.04
N THR A 126 3.18 8.36 19.80
CA THR A 126 2.14 8.77 18.85
C THR A 126 2.82 9.15 17.54
N PRO A 127 2.46 8.54 16.42
CA PRO A 127 2.96 8.91 15.10
C PRO A 127 2.47 10.32 14.73
N ALA A 128 3.26 11.05 13.94
CA ALA A 128 2.88 12.40 13.50
C ALA A 128 1.76 12.38 12.44
N PHE A 129 1.70 11.31 11.64
CA PHE A 129 0.73 11.14 10.56
C PHE A 129 0.10 9.75 10.65
N ASP A 130 -1.23 9.72 10.66
CA ASP A 130 -2.01 8.48 10.60
C ASP A 130 -2.18 8.01 9.14
N TRP A 131 -2.08 8.95 8.20
CA TRP A 131 -2.16 8.70 6.77
C TRP A 131 -1.04 9.43 6.03
N GLN A 132 -0.01 8.69 5.63
CA GLN A 132 1.09 9.19 4.83
C GLN A 132 1.30 8.28 3.61
N ARG A 133 1.30 8.87 2.41
CA ARG A 133 1.42 8.14 1.15
C ARG A 133 2.23 8.92 0.13
N VAL A 134 2.84 8.21 -0.80
CA VAL A 134 3.28 8.83 -2.04
C VAL A 134 2.04 9.25 -2.83
N SER A 135 2.09 10.42 -3.45
CA SER A 135 1.08 10.87 -4.40
C SER A 135 1.69 10.80 -5.78
N TYR A 136 1.01 10.16 -6.73
CA TYR A 136 1.55 9.97 -8.07
C TYR A 136 2.87 9.19 -8.01
N ASP A 137 2.84 7.97 -7.46
CA ASP A 137 4.08 7.22 -7.25
C ASP A 137 4.82 6.94 -8.57
N TYR A 138 5.79 7.82 -8.87
CA TYR A 138 6.49 7.85 -10.13
C TYR A 138 7.26 6.54 -10.38
N PHE A 139 7.89 6.01 -9.34
CA PHE A 139 8.78 4.86 -9.44
C PHE A 139 8.01 3.54 -9.41
N LEU A 140 6.94 3.42 -8.62
CA LEU A 140 6.20 2.17 -8.52
C LEU A 140 5.08 2.05 -9.56
N THR A 141 4.42 3.14 -9.95
CA THR A 141 3.19 3.07 -10.75
C THR A 141 3.27 3.79 -12.10
N GLN A 142 4.27 4.64 -12.33
CA GLN A 142 4.37 5.46 -13.54
C GLN A 142 5.65 5.19 -14.34
N GLU A 143 6.14 6.19 -15.09
CA GLU A 143 7.28 6.05 -16.01
C GLU A 143 8.58 5.65 -15.28
N GLY A 144 8.73 5.97 -14.00
CA GLY A 144 9.87 5.51 -13.21
C GLY A 144 9.96 3.98 -13.07
N ARG A 145 8.84 3.25 -13.20
CA ARG A 145 8.81 1.78 -13.03
C ARG A 145 9.60 1.00 -14.08
N ILE A 146 9.90 1.63 -15.23
CA ILE A 146 10.67 1.03 -16.32
C ILE A 146 12.15 1.41 -16.26
N GLN A 147 12.59 2.08 -15.19
CA GLN A 147 14.01 2.35 -14.99
C GLN A 147 14.80 1.05 -14.90
N ARG A 148 15.97 1.05 -15.54
CA ARG A 148 16.87 -0.10 -15.57
C ARG A 148 17.29 -0.46 -14.15
N ASN A 149 17.16 -1.75 -13.81
CA ASN A 149 17.50 -2.31 -12.51
C ASN A 149 16.71 -1.73 -11.33
N PHE A 150 15.50 -1.20 -11.56
CA PHE A 150 14.64 -0.76 -10.48
C PHE A 150 14.22 -1.95 -9.59
N ASP A 151 14.59 -1.87 -8.31
CA ASP A 151 14.21 -2.85 -7.29
C ASP A 151 12.98 -2.33 -6.51
N ARG A 152 11.81 -2.85 -6.88
CA ARG A 152 10.53 -2.53 -6.24
C ARG A 152 10.52 -2.83 -4.74
N GLU A 153 11.15 -3.93 -4.33
CA GLU A 153 11.12 -4.33 -2.92
C GLU A 153 11.94 -3.35 -2.08
N SER A 154 13.17 -3.03 -2.54
CA SER A 154 14.00 -2.04 -1.85
C SER A 154 13.32 -0.67 -1.77
N TYR A 155 12.60 -0.25 -2.81
CA TYR A 155 11.81 0.99 -2.81
C TYR A 155 10.68 0.96 -1.77
N VAL A 156 9.84 -0.09 -1.78
CA VAL A 156 8.72 -0.22 -0.84
C VAL A 156 9.21 -0.35 0.61
N ARG A 157 10.29 -1.10 0.84
CA ARG A 157 10.96 -1.21 2.13
C ARG A 157 11.40 0.16 2.65
N GLU A 158 11.97 0.99 1.78
CA GLU A 158 12.45 2.32 2.16
C GLU A 158 11.29 3.27 2.49
N LEU A 159 10.19 3.22 1.74
CA LEU A 159 8.97 3.96 2.12
C LEU A 159 8.46 3.55 3.50
N ALA A 160 8.41 2.24 3.79
CA ALA A 160 8.04 1.75 5.11
C ALA A 160 9.04 2.20 6.19
N ARG A 161 10.36 2.17 5.92
CA ARG A 161 11.40 2.67 6.84
C ARG A 161 11.19 4.14 7.18
N LEU A 162 10.81 4.96 6.20
CA LEU A 162 10.57 6.40 6.32
C LEU A 162 9.21 6.76 6.95
N GLY A 163 8.39 5.77 7.34
CA GLY A 163 7.14 6.00 8.04
C GLY A 163 5.92 6.25 7.13
N PHE A 164 6.01 5.97 5.83
CA PHE A 164 4.81 5.91 5.00
C PHE A 164 3.87 4.81 5.50
N THR A 165 2.56 5.04 5.39
CA THR A 165 1.53 4.12 5.87
C THR A 165 0.70 3.52 4.74
N HIS A 166 0.57 4.22 3.62
CA HIS A 166 -0.22 3.80 2.46
C HIS A 166 0.57 3.89 1.16
N LEU A 167 0.24 3.04 0.18
CA LEU A 167 0.94 2.91 -1.09
C LEU A 167 -0.02 2.79 -2.28
N GLU A 168 0.21 3.58 -3.33
CA GLU A 168 -0.46 3.42 -4.62
C GLU A 168 0.16 2.24 -5.38
N VAL A 169 -0.63 1.23 -5.75
CA VAL A 169 -0.10 -0.05 -6.25
C VAL A 169 -0.44 -0.36 -7.71
N ASN A 170 -1.30 0.43 -8.36
CA ASN A 170 -1.79 0.17 -9.72
C ASN A 170 -0.92 0.83 -10.80
N GLY A 171 0.14 0.11 -11.21
CA GLY A 171 0.89 0.42 -12.43
C GLY A 171 0.52 -0.48 -13.61
N LEU A 172 0.87 -0.05 -14.82
CA LEU A 172 0.76 -0.89 -16.02
C LEU A 172 1.85 -1.96 -16.03
N GLY A 173 1.47 -3.19 -16.40
CA GLY A 173 2.38 -4.31 -16.64
C GLY A 173 3.19 -4.19 -17.93
N PHE A 174 2.91 -3.18 -18.75
CA PHE A 174 3.67 -2.83 -19.96
C PHE A 174 4.26 -1.43 -19.83
N PRO A 175 5.35 -1.11 -20.55
CA PRO A 175 5.98 0.22 -20.51
C PRO A 175 5.07 1.39 -20.90
N MET A 176 4.02 1.14 -21.69
CA MET A 176 3.06 2.14 -22.18
C MET A 176 1.63 1.59 -22.13
N GLY A 177 0.65 2.49 -22.18
CA GLY A 177 -0.75 2.14 -22.48
C GLY A 177 -0.89 1.46 -23.85
N ILE A 178 -1.92 0.63 -24.02
CA ILE A 178 -2.20 -0.04 -25.30
C ILE A 178 -3.07 0.82 -26.23
N GLU A 179 -3.66 1.87 -25.67
CA GLU A 179 -4.44 2.85 -26.40
C GLU A 179 -3.55 3.56 -27.44
N THR A 180 -4.14 3.76 -28.62
CA THR A 180 -3.44 4.37 -29.75
C THR A 180 -4.17 5.63 -30.21
N GLY A 181 -3.47 6.43 -31.01
CA GLY A 181 -3.95 7.66 -31.60
C GLY A 181 -3.67 7.70 -33.09
N PRO A 182 -4.19 8.72 -33.81
CA PRO A 182 -3.75 9.00 -35.17
C PRO A 182 -2.22 9.13 -35.24
N LYS A 183 -1.65 8.85 -36.42
CA LYS A 183 -0.20 8.94 -36.64
C LYS A 183 0.33 10.32 -36.21
N GLY A 184 1.32 10.33 -35.32
CA GLY A 184 1.95 11.54 -34.78
C GLY A 184 1.30 12.11 -33.51
N GLU A 185 0.16 11.56 -33.07
CA GLU A 185 -0.48 11.97 -31.83
C GLU A 185 0.27 11.37 -30.63
N ILE A 186 0.60 12.21 -29.65
CA ILE A 186 1.33 11.79 -28.43
C ILE A 186 0.41 11.62 -27.22
N TYR A 187 -0.88 11.96 -27.34
CA TYR A 187 -1.80 11.97 -26.21
C TYR A 187 -1.93 10.62 -25.47
N PRO A 188 -1.99 9.46 -26.17
CA PRO A 188 -2.05 8.17 -25.47
C PRO A 188 -0.82 7.87 -24.60
N MET A 189 0.32 8.55 -24.81
CA MET A 189 1.49 8.36 -23.95
C MET A 189 1.21 8.79 -22.50
N PHE A 190 0.32 9.77 -22.30
CA PHE A 190 -0.11 10.22 -20.97
C PHE A 190 -1.02 9.22 -20.27
N TYR A 191 -1.41 8.12 -20.92
CA TYR A 191 -2.23 7.07 -20.30
C TYR A 191 -1.34 6.03 -19.61
N THR A 192 -0.01 6.18 -19.72
CA THR A 192 0.98 5.35 -19.03
C THR A 192 0.97 5.56 -17.50
N TYR A 193 0.62 6.76 -17.03
CA TYR A 193 0.49 7.05 -15.61
C TYR A 193 -0.98 7.09 -15.18
N CYS A 194 -1.25 6.61 -13.96
CA CYS A 194 -2.59 6.55 -13.35
C CYS A 194 -3.64 5.82 -14.22
N PRO A 195 -3.39 4.53 -14.55
CA PRO A 195 -4.26 3.76 -15.43
C PRO A 195 -5.71 3.69 -14.90
N ALA A 196 -6.66 3.71 -15.83
CA ALA A 196 -8.07 3.61 -15.50
C ALA A 196 -8.44 2.21 -14.98
N LEU A 197 -9.56 2.10 -14.27
CA LEU A 197 -10.07 0.87 -13.68
C LEU A 197 -10.29 -0.22 -14.73
N ASP A 198 -10.73 0.18 -15.92
CA ASP A 198 -10.99 -0.73 -17.03
C ASP A 198 -9.74 -1.36 -17.67
N GLN A 199 -8.55 -0.91 -17.26
CA GLN A 199 -7.27 -1.50 -17.65
C GLN A 199 -6.84 -2.67 -16.75
N PHE A 200 -7.56 -2.95 -15.66
CA PHE A 200 -7.30 -4.08 -14.76
C PHE A 200 -8.42 -5.13 -14.82
N VAL A 201 -9.65 -4.68 -15.00
CA VAL A 201 -10.86 -5.51 -15.03
C VAL A 201 -11.82 -5.00 -16.09
N TYR A 202 -12.72 -5.87 -16.57
CA TYR A 202 -13.81 -5.45 -17.46
C TYR A 202 -15.16 -5.77 -16.84
N SER A 203 -16.14 -4.93 -17.17
CA SER A 203 -17.58 -5.20 -17.02
C SER A 203 -18.15 -5.86 -18.28
N GLU A 204 -19.40 -6.33 -18.23
CA GLU A 204 -20.08 -6.75 -19.46
C GLU A 204 -20.23 -5.62 -20.51
N LEU A 205 -20.24 -4.35 -20.09
CA LEU A 205 -20.39 -3.21 -21.01
C LEU A 205 -19.16 -3.00 -21.91
N ASN A 206 -17.96 -3.16 -21.36
CA ASN A 206 -16.68 -2.89 -22.05
C ASN A 206 -15.85 -4.15 -22.34
N LYS A 207 -16.47 -5.34 -22.20
CA LYS A 207 -15.85 -6.62 -22.51
C LYS A 207 -15.30 -6.64 -23.94
N GLY A 208 -14.01 -6.98 -24.06
CA GLY A 208 -13.31 -7.00 -25.34
C GLY A 208 -12.78 -5.65 -25.82
N LEU A 209 -12.90 -4.56 -25.04
CA LEU A 209 -12.19 -3.32 -25.35
C LEU A 209 -10.66 -3.50 -25.22
N TYR A 210 -10.23 -4.12 -24.11
CA TYR A 210 -8.84 -4.52 -23.87
C TYR A 210 -8.65 -6.03 -24.06
N PRO A 211 -7.52 -6.47 -24.64
CA PRO A 211 -7.19 -7.90 -24.73
C PRO A 211 -6.97 -8.54 -23.34
N ASN A 212 -7.33 -9.81 -23.20
CA ASN A 212 -7.15 -10.53 -21.93
C ASN A 212 -5.69 -10.55 -21.44
N TYR A 213 -4.72 -10.75 -22.33
CA TYR A 213 -3.30 -10.76 -21.94
C TYR A 213 -2.87 -9.43 -21.32
N TYR A 214 -3.48 -8.32 -21.74
CA TYR A 214 -3.17 -6.98 -21.25
C TYR A 214 -3.69 -6.81 -19.82
N LEU A 215 -4.98 -7.13 -19.62
CA LEU A 215 -5.62 -7.11 -18.31
C LEU A 215 -4.92 -8.05 -17.32
N SER A 216 -4.56 -9.26 -17.74
CA SER A 216 -3.85 -10.23 -16.91
C SER A 216 -2.46 -9.74 -16.48
N ALA A 217 -1.72 -9.06 -17.36
CA ALA A 217 -0.41 -8.51 -17.00
C ALA A 217 -0.52 -7.35 -16.00
N ASN A 218 -1.49 -6.44 -16.21
CA ASN A 218 -1.75 -5.34 -15.28
C ASN A 218 -2.22 -5.87 -13.91
N MET A 219 -3.13 -6.85 -13.91
CA MET A 219 -3.60 -7.50 -12.67
C MET A 219 -2.47 -8.22 -11.94
N LYS A 220 -1.58 -8.93 -12.66
CA LYS A 220 -0.40 -9.55 -12.05
C LYS A 220 0.50 -8.50 -11.39
N TYR A 221 0.78 -7.40 -12.08
CA TYR A 221 1.61 -6.31 -11.56
C TYR A 221 1.00 -5.70 -10.29
N LEU A 222 -0.32 -5.43 -10.31
CA LEU A 222 -1.07 -4.96 -9.15
C LEU A 222 -0.94 -5.90 -7.95
N LYS A 223 -1.20 -7.20 -8.14
CA LYS A 223 -1.11 -8.21 -7.06
C LYS A 223 0.30 -8.34 -6.49
N GLU A 224 1.33 -8.24 -7.33
CA GLU A 224 2.72 -8.23 -6.87
C GLU A 224 3.04 -7.01 -5.99
N ASN A 225 2.58 -5.82 -6.38
CA ASN A 225 2.77 -4.60 -5.59
C ASN A 225 1.98 -4.63 -4.28
N VAL A 226 0.77 -5.19 -4.29
CA VAL A 226 -0.03 -5.45 -3.08
C VAL A 226 0.73 -6.35 -2.12
N ARG A 227 1.30 -7.47 -2.61
CA ARG A 227 2.11 -8.37 -1.79
C ARG A 227 3.27 -7.63 -1.13
N LEU A 228 4.00 -6.81 -1.90
CA LEU A 228 5.10 -5.99 -1.38
C LEU A 228 4.64 -5.00 -0.31
N ALA A 229 3.51 -4.31 -0.54
CA ALA A 229 2.94 -3.40 0.45
C ALA A 229 2.65 -4.12 1.78
N LYS A 230 1.95 -5.25 1.72
CA LYS A 230 1.58 -6.04 2.91
C LYS A 230 2.79 -6.65 3.62
N GLU A 231 3.83 -7.04 2.88
CA GLU A 231 5.10 -7.55 3.43
C GLU A 231 5.77 -6.55 4.38
N TYR A 232 5.63 -5.25 4.11
CA TYR A 232 6.15 -4.18 4.99
C TYR A 232 5.06 -3.48 5.83
N GLY A 233 3.84 -4.01 5.82
CA GLY A 233 2.72 -3.53 6.64
C GLY A 233 1.96 -2.33 6.08
N LEU A 234 2.33 -1.85 4.88
CA LEU A 234 1.68 -0.73 4.22
C LEU A 234 0.28 -1.11 3.73
N VAL A 235 -0.60 -0.12 3.69
CA VAL A 235 -1.96 -0.23 3.18
C VAL A 235 -1.95 0.01 1.66
N PRO A 236 -2.27 -0.99 0.82
CA PRO A 236 -2.31 -0.79 -0.62
C PRO A 236 -3.64 -0.14 -1.04
N GLY A 237 -3.56 0.70 -2.06
CA GLY A 237 -4.73 1.26 -2.73
C GLY A 237 -4.41 1.71 -4.14
N ILE A 238 -5.41 2.21 -4.85
CA ILE A 238 -5.28 2.56 -6.26
C ILE A 238 -5.50 4.04 -6.51
N LEU A 239 -4.81 4.58 -7.50
CA LEU A 239 -5.03 5.89 -8.09
C LEU A 239 -5.43 5.71 -9.55
N SER A 240 -6.69 6.02 -9.87
CA SER A 240 -7.19 5.89 -11.26
C SER A 240 -7.75 7.20 -11.77
N PHE A 241 -7.54 7.42 -13.06
CA PHE A 241 -8.15 8.56 -13.76
C PHE A 241 -9.52 8.16 -14.25
N GLU A 242 -10.55 8.78 -13.67
CA GLU A 242 -11.94 8.45 -13.94
C GLU A 242 -12.84 9.68 -14.07
N PRO A 243 -13.90 9.62 -14.89
CA PRO A 243 -14.11 8.62 -15.93
C PRO A 243 -13.12 8.84 -17.08
N ARG A 244 -12.47 7.80 -17.59
CA ARG A 244 -11.48 7.91 -18.70
C ARG A 244 -12.14 7.88 -20.08
N SER A 245 -11.48 8.44 -21.10
CA SER A 245 -11.86 8.21 -22.50
C SER A 245 -11.90 6.74 -22.83
N VAL A 246 -12.90 6.33 -23.58
CA VAL A 246 -12.95 5.01 -24.23
C VAL A 246 -12.75 5.16 -25.75
N PRO A 247 -12.32 4.09 -26.44
CA PRO A 247 -12.18 4.10 -27.90
C PRO A 247 -13.50 4.43 -28.62
N GLU A 248 -13.44 5.16 -29.74
CA GLU A 248 -14.62 5.57 -30.52
C GLU A 248 -15.53 4.39 -30.92
N LYS A 249 -14.95 3.22 -31.22
CA LYS A 249 -15.69 1.96 -31.49
C LYS A 249 -16.70 1.58 -30.40
N PHE A 250 -16.49 2.03 -29.16
CA PHE A 250 -17.45 1.84 -28.08
C PHE A 250 -18.73 2.65 -28.33
N PHE A 251 -18.58 3.91 -28.76
CA PHE A 251 -19.70 4.79 -29.05
C PHE A 251 -20.39 4.47 -30.37
N ASP A 252 -19.73 3.82 -31.33
CA ASP A 252 -20.42 3.26 -32.51
C ASP A 252 -21.49 2.24 -32.09
N LYS A 253 -21.20 1.45 -31.05
CA LYS A 253 -22.13 0.45 -30.48
C LYS A 253 -23.12 1.07 -29.49
N TYR A 254 -22.68 2.06 -28.71
CA TYR A 254 -23.47 2.70 -27.67
C TYR A 254 -23.45 4.24 -27.77
N PRO A 255 -24.03 4.85 -28.83
CA PRO A 255 -23.93 6.30 -29.04
C PRO A 255 -24.52 7.13 -27.90
N MET A 256 -25.59 6.61 -27.28
CA MET A 256 -26.29 7.24 -26.15
C MET A 256 -25.50 7.27 -24.85
N LEU A 257 -24.37 6.57 -24.77
CA LEU A 257 -23.51 6.55 -23.58
C LEU A 257 -22.32 7.52 -23.69
N ARG A 258 -22.24 8.31 -24.76
CA ARG A 258 -21.20 9.33 -24.94
C ARG A 258 -21.36 10.44 -23.90
N GLY A 259 -20.29 10.71 -23.18
CA GLY A 259 -20.24 11.74 -22.17
C GLY A 259 -19.37 12.94 -22.53
N GLY A 260 -18.72 13.52 -21.53
CA GLY A 260 -17.93 14.74 -21.66
C GLY A 260 -16.75 14.59 -22.61
N ARG A 261 -16.50 15.64 -23.40
CA ARG A 261 -15.29 15.76 -24.24
C ARG A 261 -14.09 16.10 -23.36
N ILE A 262 -13.03 15.27 -23.39
CA ILE A 262 -11.87 15.36 -22.47
C ILE A 262 -10.51 15.38 -23.18
N ASP A 263 -10.48 15.59 -24.50
CA ASP A 263 -9.21 15.70 -25.21
C ASP A 263 -8.39 16.92 -24.78
N HIS A 264 -7.06 16.77 -24.86
CA HIS A 264 -6.14 17.86 -24.64
C HIS A 264 -5.96 18.68 -25.93
N PRO A 265 -6.31 19.98 -25.96
CA PRO A 265 -6.34 20.78 -27.20
C PRO A 265 -5.05 20.79 -28.02
N PHE A 266 -3.88 20.75 -27.36
CA PHE A 266 -2.57 20.74 -28.04
C PHE A 266 -2.02 19.35 -28.37
N ARG A 267 -2.54 18.29 -27.76
CA ARG A 267 -1.92 16.96 -27.82
C ARG A 267 -2.77 15.93 -28.54
N SER A 268 -4.07 16.19 -28.65
CA SER A 268 -5.01 15.31 -29.31
C SER A 268 -5.36 15.82 -30.71
N PHE A 269 -5.40 14.90 -31.67
CA PHE A 269 -5.74 15.17 -33.07
C PHE A 269 -7.18 14.79 -33.40
N ILE A 270 -7.87 14.09 -32.49
CA ILE A 270 -9.29 13.76 -32.60
C ILE A 270 -10.00 14.06 -31.27
N PRO A 271 -11.30 14.40 -31.30
CA PRO A 271 -12.10 14.51 -30.10
C PRO A 271 -12.10 13.19 -29.30
N ARG A 272 -12.07 13.28 -27.97
CA ARG A 272 -12.17 12.12 -27.09
C ARG A 272 -13.25 12.32 -26.04
N TYR A 273 -13.97 11.25 -25.73
CA TYR A 273 -15.14 11.31 -24.86
C TYR A 273 -15.09 10.22 -23.80
N THR A 274 -15.56 10.57 -22.60
CA THR A 274 -15.80 9.62 -21.52
C THR A 274 -17.16 8.94 -21.68
N MET A 275 -17.45 7.94 -20.85
CA MET A 275 -18.81 7.42 -20.71
C MET A 275 -19.64 8.35 -19.80
N THR A 276 -20.90 8.58 -20.16
CA THR A 276 -21.78 9.44 -19.35
C THR A 276 -22.17 8.82 -18.02
N ILE A 277 -21.73 9.41 -16.91
CA ILE A 277 -22.00 8.91 -15.56
C ILE A 277 -23.46 9.12 -15.13
N THR A 278 -24.23 9.94 -15.86
CA THR A 278 -25.66 10.14 -15.61
C THR A 278 -26.49 8.91 -15.99
N HIS A 279 -26.02 8.13 -16.97
CA HIS A 279 -26.75 6.97 -17.47
C HIS A 279 -26.62 5.77 -16.50
N PRO A 280 -27.73 5.13 -16.07
CA PRO A 280 -27.70 4.00 -15.13
C PRO A 280 -26.78 2.84 -15.54
N LYS A 281 -26.71 2.52 -16.84
CA LYS A 281 -25.79 1.49 -17.35
C LYS A 281 -24.31 1.78 -17.10
N VAL A 282 -23.89 3.05 -17.14
CA VAL A 282 -22.49 3.43 -16.87
C VAL A 282 -22.19 3.35 -15.37
N ARG A 283 -23.16 3.74 -14.52
CA ARG A 283 -23.04 3.53 -13.06
C ARG A 283 -22.94 2.04 -12.70
N ALA A 284 -23.76 1.20 -13.33
CA ALA A 284 -23.69 -0.25 -13.17
C ALA A 284 -22.34 -0.83 -13.65
N HIS A 285 -21.80 -0.31 -14.75
CA HIS A 285 -20.49 -0.65 -15.27
C HIS A 285 -19.37 -0.41 -14.24
N TYR A 286 -19.31 0.78 -13.63
CA TYR A 286 -18.34 1.08 -12.57
C TYR A 286 -18.53 0.20 -11.33
N ALA A 287 -19.78 -0.04 -10.92
CA ALA A 287 -20.07 -0.92 -9.79
C ALA A 287 -19.59 -2.36 -10.05
N GLU A 288 -19.84 -2.90 -11.24
CA GLU A 288 -19.39 -4.24 -11.64
C GLU A 288 -17.85 -4.34 -11.66
N MET A 289 -17.17 -3.33 -12.21
CA MET A 289 -15.70 -3.31 -12.24
C MET A 289 -15.12 -3.24 -10.82
N MET A 290 -15.67 -2.41 -9.93
CA MET A 290 -15.24 -2.35 -8.54
C MET A 290 -15.45 -3.68 -7.80
N GLN A 291 -16.60 -4.33 -8.00
CA GLN A 291 -16.86 -5.65 -7.42
C GLN A 291 -15.84 -6.69 -7.89
N LYS A 292 -15.55 -6.72 -9.19
CA LYS A 292 -14.54 -7.62 -9.77
C LYS A 292 -13.13 -7.31 -9.26
N LEU A 293 -12.76 -6.04 -9.17
CA LEU A 293 -11.45 -5.65 -8.64
C LEU A 293 -11.28 -6.08 -7.18
N MET A 294 -12.25 -5.78 -6.32
CA MET A 294 -12.21 -6.17 -4.90
C MET A 294 -12.28 -7.68 -4.70
N HIS A 295 -12.91 -8.42 -5.62
CA HIS A 295 -12.87 -9.87 -5.60
C HIS A 295 -11.46 -10.41 -5.92
N GLU A 296 -10.80 -9.83 -6.91
CA GLU A 296 -9.45 -10.22 -7.32
C GLU A 296 -8.36 -9.79 -6.34
N VAL A 297 -8.56 -8.65 -5.67
CA VAL A 297 -7.59 -8.00 -4.77
C VAL A 297 -8.33 -7.43 -3.55
N PRO A 298 -8.78 -8.29 -2.61
CA PRO A 298 -9.54 -7.86 -1.43
C PRO A 298 -8.72 -7.03 -0.43
N GLU A 299 -7.40 -7.00 -0.57
CA GLU A 299 -6.50 -6.26 0.31
C GLU A 299 -6.44 -4.75 0.03
N LEU A 300 -7.06 -4.27 -1.06
CA LEU A 300 -7.14 -2.83 -1.35
C LEU A 300 -8.04 -2.12 -0.34
N GLU A 301 -7.55 -1.05 0.28
CA GLU A 301 -8.31 -0.33 1.32
C GLU A 301 -8.68 1.11 0.92
N PHE A 302 -8.08 1.65 -0.15
CA PHE A 302 -8.43 2.98 -0.64
C PHE A 302 -8.43 3.07 -2.17
N PHE A 303 -9.24 4.00 -2.67
CA PHE A 303 -9.29 4.37 -4.08
C PHE A 303 -9.27 5.91 -4.18
N ASN A 304 -8.18 6.44 -4.74
CA ASN A 304 -8.08 7.83 -5.16
C ASN A 304 -8.53 7.99 -6.62
N VAL A 305 -9.54 8.82 -6.84
CA VAL A 305 -10.00 9.17 -8.19
C VAL A 305 -9.42 10.53 -8.54
N TRP A 306 -8.72 10.57 -9.66
CA TRP A 306 -8.33 11.83 -10.28
C TRP A 306 -9.11 12.07 -11.55
N THR A 307 -9.47 13.32 -11.79
CA THR A 307 -10.37 13.71 -12.87
C THR A 307 -9.97 15.07 -13.42
N ASN A 308 -10.52 15.44 -14.58
CA ASN A 308 -10.22 16.67 -15.32
C ASN A 308 -8.74 16.80 -15.74
N ASP A 309 -8.07 15.67 -15.97
CA ASP A 309 -6.69 15.62 -16.45
C ASP A 309 -6.49 14.39 -17.33
N SER A 310 -5.59 14.53 -18.31
CA SER A 310 -5.05 13.43 -19.12
C SER A 310 -6.10 12.45 -19.64
N GLY A 311 -7.24 12.96 -20.10
CA GLY A 311 -8.27 12.15 -20.74
C GLY A 311 -9.27 11.54 -19.77
N ALA A 312 -9.31 12.03 -18.53
CA ALA A 312 -10.43 11.82 -17.63
C ALA A 312 -11.13 13.13 -17.30
N GLY A 313 -12.42 13.06 -17.04
CA GLY A 313 -13.22 14.25 -16.72
C GLY A 313 -14.70 13.96 -16.63
N PHE A 314 -15.36 14.62 -15.69
CA PHE A 314 -16.81 14.57 -15.58
C PHE A 314 -17.47 15.52 -16.59
N GLU A 315 -18.72 15.22 -16.93
CA GLU A 315 -19.57 16.15 -17.68
C GLU A 315 -19.79 17.42 -16.87
N HIS A 316 -19.70 18.58 -17.52
CA HIS A 316 -20.25 19.82 -16.98
C HIS A 316 -21.77 19.76 -17.12
N THR A 317 -22.50 19.78 -16.01
CA THR A 317 -23.96 19.94 -15.98
C THR A 317 -24.36 21.40 -16.10
#